data_AF-A0A7C1SWF3-F1
#
_entry.id   AF-A0A7C1SWF3-F1
#
_cell.length_a   1.000
_cell.length_b   1.000
_cell.length_c   1.000
_cell.angle_alpha   90.00
_cell.angle_beta   90.00
_cell.angle_gamma   90.00
#
_symmetry.space_group_name_H-M   'P 1'
#
loop_
_entity.id
_entity.type
_entity.pdbx_description
1 polymer ?
#
loop_
_entity_poly.entity_id
_entity_poly.type
_entity_poly.pdbx_seq_one_letter_code
_entity_poly.pdbx_strand_id
1 'polypeptide(L)'
;VGLRELAAAMDTVRLPVAEAVTARPSEPAVALLPRLTDGLSHIVIVTDDDRRVLGVVSQTDLLATLARSLAHGATMTTPTAV
;
A
#
# COMPACT_ATOMS: atom_id res chain seq x y z
N VAL A 1 11.50 -18.74 1.09
CA VAL A 1 12.40 -18.88 2.26
C VAL A 1 11.70 -18.25 3.45
N GLY A 2 11.69 -18.90 4.62
CA GLY A 2 11.04 -18.34 5.81
C GLY A 2 11.98 -17.43 6.60
N LEU A 3 11.44 -16.69 7.57
CA LEU A 3 12.20 -15.71 8.35
C LEU A 3 13.26 -16.36 9.25
N ARG A 4 13.02 -17.62 9.69
CA ARG A 4 13.99 -18.41 10.46
C ARG A 4 15.20 -18.79 9.62
N GLU A 5 14.96 -19.26 8.40
CA GLU A 5 15.99 -19.64 7.45
C GLU A 5 16.81 -18.42 7.01
N LEU A 6 16.15 -17.26 6.90
CA LEU A 6 16.79 -15.99 6.58
C LEU A 6 17.67 -15.48 7.73
N ALA A 7 17.19 -15.55 8.97
CA ALA A 7 17.92 -15.14 10.18
C ALA A 7 19.21 -15.96 10.41
N ALA A 8 19.16 -17.28 10.12
CA ALA A 8 20.32 -18.15 10.25
C ALA A 8 21.42 -17.88 9.20
N ALA A 9 21.08 -17.25 8.07
CA ALA A 9 22.02 -16.88 7.01
C ALA A 9 22.63 -15.47 7.17
N MET A 10 22.19 -14.69 8.17
CA MET A 10 22.53 -13.27 8.31
C MET A 10 24.03 -13.00 8.58
N ASP A 11 24.79 -13.99 8.99
CA ASP A 11 26.23 -13.83 9.28
C ASP A 11 27.13 -14.06 8.05
N THR A 12 26.54 -14.44 6.89
CA THR A 12 27.31 -14.80 5.69
C THR A 12 26.83 -14.15 4.39
N VAL A 13 25.59 -13.65 4.30
CA VAL A 13 25.04 -13.09 3.05
C VAL A 13 24.17 -11.87 3.33
N ARG A 14 24.41 -10.75 2.61
CA ARG A 14 23.49 -9.61 2.56
C ARG A 14 22.16 -10.09 2.00
N LEU A 15 21.07 -9.88 2.75
CA LEU A 15 19.74 -10.23 2.30
C LEU A 15 19.41 -9.47 1.01
N PRO A 16 18.83 -10.12 0.00
CA PRO A 16 18.37 -9.44 -1.20
C PRO A 16 17.23 -8.49 -0.80
N VAL A 17 17.51 -7.18 -0.87
CA VAL A 17 16.52 -6.13 -0.67
C VAL A 17 16.08 -5.64 -2.04
N ALA A 18 14.79 -5.79 -2.33
CA ALA A 18 14.21 -5.26 -3.57
C ALA A 18 14.18 -3.73 -3.53
N GLU A 19 14.25 -3.11 -4.71
CA GLU A 19 14.00 -1.68 -4.84
C GLU A 19 12.56 -1.37 -4.41
N ALA A 20 12.40 -0.29 -3.63
CA ALA A 20 11.09 0.11 -3.16
C ALA A 20 10.27 0.70 -4.30
N VAL A 21 9.01 0.25 -4.43
CA VAL A 21 8.04 0.95 -5.27
C VAL A 21 7.69 2.28 -4.60
N THR A 22 7.85 3.38 -5.34
CA THR A 22 7.59 4.73 -4.82
C THR A 22 6.40 5.40 -5.51
N ALA A 23 5.81 6.39 -4.83
CA ALA A 23 4.84 7.33 -5.40
C ALA A 23 5.01 8.73 -4.79
N ARG A 24 4.55 9.75 -5.51
CA ARG A 24 4.41 11.12 -5.01
C ARG A 24 3.14 11.28 -4.18
N PRO A 25 3.12 12.19 -3.19
CA PRO A 25 1.91 12.48 -2.41
C PRO A 25 0.77 13.08 -3.25
N SER A 26 1.07 13.65 -4.41
CA SER A 26 0.09 14.19 -5.36
C SER A 26 -0.50 13.14 -6.30
N GLU A 27 0.05 11.92 -6.34
CA GLU A 27 -0.51 10.83 -7.15
C GLU A 27 -1.85 10.35 -6.57
N PRO A 28 -2.89 10.13 -7.39
CA PRO A 28 -4.14 9.56 -6.92
C PRO A 28 -3.92 8.16 -6.32
N ALA A 29 -4.48 7.90 -5.13
CA ALA A 29 -4.31 6.62 -4.44
C ALA A 29 -4.76 5.40 -5.28
N VAL A 30 -5.78 5.56 -6.12
CA VAL A 30 -6.27 4.51 -7.03
C VAL A 30 -5.24 4.09 -8.08
N ALA A 31 -4.33 5.00 -8.46
CA ALA A 31 -3.26 4.70 -9.42
C ALA A 31 -2.20 3.73 -8.84
N LEU A 32 -2.22 3.49 -7.53
CA LEU A 32 -1.34 2.53 -6.86
C LEU A 32 -1.83 1.09 -7.00
N LEU A 33 -3.09 0.86 -7.38
CA LEU A 33 -3.69 -0.48 -7.44
C LEU A 33 -2.85 -1.47 -8.27
N PRO A 34 -2.44 -1.18 -9.52
CA PRO A 34 -1.67 -2.15 -10.30
C PRO A 34 -0.36 -2.55 -9.61
N ARG A 35 0.29 -1.62 -8.91
CA ARG A 35 1.55 -1.85 -8.17
C ARG A 35 1.34 -2.68 -6.92
N LEU A 36 0.16 -2.56 -6.28
CA LEU A 36 -0.18 -3.23 -5.04
C LEU A 36 -0.90 -4.58 -5.24
N THR A 37 -1.24 -4.93 -6.48
CA THR A 37 -1.97 -6.17 -6.82
C THR A 37 -1.21 -7.07 -7.78
N ASP A 38 0.06 -6.79 -8.06
CA ASP A 38 0.92 -7.62 -8.94
C ASP A 38 1.39 -8.92 -8.28
N GLY A 39 1.12 -9.10 -6.99
CA GLY A 39 1.55 -10.25 -6.19
C GLY A 39 3.01 -10.20 -5.74
N LEU A 40 3.71 -9.09 -6.02
CA LEU A 40 5.12 -8.87 -5.70
C LEU A 40 5.30 -7.76 -4.68
N SER A 41 4.57 -6.65 -4.83
CA SER A 41 4.67 -5.48 -3.97
C SER A 41 3.37 -5.24 -3.21
N HIS A 42 3.45 -5.18 -1.88
CA HIS A 42 2.28 -4.93 -1.01
C HIS A 42 2.33 -3.58 -0.30
N ILE A 43 3.42 -2.83 -0.49
CA ILE A 43 3.68 -1.53 0.11
C ILE A 43 4.24 -0.59 -0.96
N VAL A 44 3.77 0.65 -0.96
CA VAL A 44 4.33 1.76 -1.72
C VAL A 44 4.88 2.80 -0.74
N ILE A 45 6.10 3.26 -0.98
CA ILE A 45 6.74 4.32 -0.20
C ILE A 45 6.39 5.67 -0.82
N VAL A 46 5.80 6.58 -0.04
CA VAL A 46 5.46 7.92 -0.50
C VAL A 46 6.66 8.83 -0.28
N THR A 47 7.12 9.52 -1.32
CA THR A 47 8.30 10.40 -1.26
C THR A 47 8.04 11.80 -1.82
N ASP A 48 8.74 12.79 -1.28
CA ASP A 48 8.78 14.16 -1.83
C ASP A 48 9.74 14.26 -3.03
N ASP A 49 9.86 15.46 -3.61
CA ASP A 49 10.70 15.70 -4.79
C ASP A 49 12.18 15.41 -4.57
N ASP A 50 12.68 15.56 -3.34
CA ASP A 50 14.05 15.27 -2.92
C ASP A 50 14.27 13.77 -2.58
N ARG A 51 13.25 12.92 -2.79
CA ARG A 51 13.21 11.49 -2.42
C ARG A 51 13.25 11.25 -0.89
N ARG A 52 12.81 12.22 -0.09
CA ARG A 52 12.59 12.00 1.35
C ARG A 52 11.29 11.22 1.56
N VAL A 53 11.32 10.24 2.46
CA VAL A 53 10.15 9.44 2.81
C VAL A 53 9.17 10.29 3.61
N LEU A 54 7.95 10.39 3.10
CA LEU A 54 6.82 11.05 3.77
C LEU A 54 5.92 10.04 4.50
N GLY A 55 5.90 8.78 4.04
CA GLY A 55 5.09 7.73 4.62
C GLY A 55 5.02 6.48 3.75
N VAL A 56 4.08 5.61 4.07
CA VAL A 56 3.82 4.37 3.34
C VAL A 56 2.33 4.17 3.15
N VAL A 57 1.96 3.50 2.05
CA VAL A 57 0.60 3.01 1.80
C VAL A 57 0.68 1.53 1.51
N SER A 58 -0.13 0.74 2.21
CA SER A 58 -0.26 -0.70 1.97
C SER A 58 -1.52 -1.05 1.18
N GLN A 59 -1.55 -2.26 0.63
CA GLN A 59 -2.76 -2.82 0.02
C GLN A 59 -3.94 -2.88 1.02
N THR A 60 -3.67 -3.16 2.30
CA THR A 60 -4.70 -3.21 3.34
C THR A 60 -5.31 -1.85 3.65
N ASP A 61 -4.53 -0.76 3.53
CA ASP A 61 -5.05 0.60 3.72
C ASP A 61 -6.04 0.98 2.60
N LEU A 62 -5.73 0.60 1.36
CA LEU A 62 -6.64 0.81 0.24
C LEU A 62 -7.94 0.04 0.43
N LEU A 63 -7.86 -1.24 0.80
CA LEU A 63 -9.04 -2.06 1.10
C LEU A 63 -9.90 -1.48 2.22
N ALA A 64 -9.28 -1.07 3.33
CA ALA A 64 -9.98 -0.47 4.46
C ALA A 64 -10.65 0.86 4.06
N THR A 65 -10.00 1.66 3.21
CA THR A 65 -10.54 2.93 2.72
C THR A 65 -11.71 2.72 1.77
N LEU A 66 -11.61 1.77 0.85
CA LEU A 66 -12.71 1.40 -0.04
C LEU A 66 -13.90 0.84 0.74
N ALA A 67 -13.66 -0.05 1.70
CA ALA A 67 -14.72 -0.60 2.56
C ALA A 67 -15.46 0.50 3.32
N ARG A 68 -14.72 1.48 3.88
CA ARG A 68 -15.33 2.67 4.48
C ARG A 68 -16.15 3.43 3.43
N SER A 69 -15.59 3.80 2.29
CA SER A 69 -16.30 4.58 1.26
C SER A 69 -17.62 3.93 0.83
N LEU A 70 -17.65 2.60 0.67
CA LEU A 70 -18.85 1.84 0.33
C LEU A 70 -19.90 1.86 1.46
N ALA A 71 -19.46 1.73 2.71
CA ALA A 71 -20.35 1.81 3.87
C ALA A 71 -20.99 3.20 4.03
N HIS A 72 -20.27 4.27 3.68
CA HIS A 72 -20.80 5.64 3.73
C HIS A 72 -21.71 5.98 2.53
N GLY A 73 -21.58 5.28 1.40
CA GLY A 73 -22.49 5.42 0.26
C GLY A 73 -23.86 4.81 0.50
N ALA A 74 -23.93 3.71 1.27
CA ALA A 74 -25.18 3.01 1.58
C ALA A 74 -26.12 3.81 2.50
N THR A 75 -25.59 4.73 3.32
CA THR A 75 -26.37 5.56 4.25
C THR A 75 -27.04 6.77 3.58
N MET A 76 -26.69 7.13 2.33
CA MET A 76 -27.33 8.26 1.62
C MET A 76 -28.54 7.87 0.76
N THR A 77 -28.95 6.59 0.74
CA THR A 77 -30.02 6.09 -0.13
C THR A 77 -31.42 6.01 0.49
N THR A 78 -31.72 6.69 1.61
CA THR A 78 -33.12 6.77 2.08
C THR A 78 -33.90 7.80 1.25
N PRO A 79 -34.84 7.41 0.36
CA PRO A 79 -35.70 8.37 -0.30
C PRO A 79 -36.73 8.83 0.72
N THR A 80 -36.79 10.14 0.97
CA THR A 80 -37.94 10.76 1.62
C THR A 80 -39.16 10.53 0.74
N ALA A 81 -40.04 9.62 1.16
CA ALA A 81 -41.37 9.51 0.61
C ALA A 81 -42.16 10.77 1.02
N VAL A 82 -42.60 11.53 0.01
CA VAL A 82 -43.63 12.57 0.11
C VAL A 82 -44.94 11.96 -0.36
#